data_AF-A0A1N6PCT3-F1
#
_entry.id   AF-A0A1N6PCT3-F1
#
_cell.length_a   1.000
_cell.length_b   1.000
_cell.length_c   1.000
_cell.angle_alpha   90.00
_cell.angle_beta   90.00
_cell.angle_gamma   90.00
#
_symmetry.space_group_name_H-M   'P 1'
#
loop_
_entity.id
_entity.type
_entity.pdbx_description
1 polymer ?
#
loop_
_entity_poly.entity_id
_entity_poly.type
_entity_poly.pdbx_seq_one_letter_code
_entity_poly.pdbx_strand_id
1 'polypeptide(L)'
;MVVDSEGYQALIEYLVESLALFEQKGEESGGETIEDMVSNQVAGNLMAICEQNPHIDAKMRFVIMQEADAVVADLEEVLSAVWQRTPTVPQREFLSEFINLIKNLFDSTLR
;
A
#
# COMPACT_ATOMS: atom_id res chain seq x y z
N MET A 1 8.30 -9.12 8.08
CA MET A 1 9.61 -8.39 7.98
C MET A 1 9.40 -6.89 7.95
N VAL A 2 8.67 -6.37 6.96
CA VAL A 2 8.16 -5.00 6.95
C VAL A 2 6.85 -4.94 7.73
N VAL A 3 5.92 -5.88 7.51
CA VAL A 3 4.60 -5.85 8.17
C VAL A 3 4.66 -6.05 9.69
N ASP A 4 5.71 -6.72 10.18
CA ASP A 4 5.97 -6.88 11.62
C ASP A 4 6.76 -5.73 12.24
N SER A 5 7.16 -4.72 11.45
CA SER A 5 8.00 -3.62 11.93
C SER A 5 7.19 -2.55 12.66
N GLU A 6 7.79 -1.91 13.66
CA GLU A 6 7.19 -0.75 14.34
C GLU A 6 6.82 0.36 13.35
N GLY A 7 7.65 0.55 12.31
CA GLY A 7 7.38 1.52 11.25
C GLY A 7 6.11 1.22 10.48
N TYR A 8 5.84 -0.05 10.18
CA TYR A 8 4.61 -0.43 9.49
C TYR A 8 3.37 -0.31 10.39
N GLN A 9 3.48 -0.72 11.66
CA GLN A 9 2.41 -0.54 12.63
C GLN A 9 2.02 0.94 12.78
N ALA A 10 3.00 1.84 12.85
CA ALA A 10 2.76 3.28 12.88
C ALA A 10 2.08 3.81 11.61
N LEU A 11 2.38 3.23 10.43
CA LEU A 11 1.65 3.57 9.21
C LEU A 11 0.20 3.09 9.27
N ILE A 12 -0.07 1.87 9.74
CA ILE A 12 -1.46 1.40 9.90
C ILE A 12 -2.23 2.30 10.88
N GLU A 13 -1.62 2.70 12.00
CA GLU A 13 -2.22 3.68 12.93
C GLU A 13 -2.52 5.00 12.24
N TYR A 14 -1.56 5.54 11.45
CA TYR A 14 -1.76 6.77 10.68
C TYR A 14 -2.91 6.65 9.66
N LEU A 15 -3.07 5.50 9.02
CA LEU A 15 -4.20 5.22 8.13
C LEU A 15 -5.53 5.25 8.89
N VAL A 16 -5.58 4.58 10.05
CA VAL A 16 -6.77 4.53 10.91
C VAL A 16 -7.18 5.92 11.39
N GLU A 17 -6.22 6.75 11.83
CA GLU A 17 -6.46 8.15 12.22
C GLU A 17 -6.97 9.01 11.05
N SER A 18 -6.64 8.62 9.82
CA SER A 18 -7.04 9.31 8.59
C SER A 18 -8.35 8.80 7.99
N LEU A 19 -9.04 7.83 8.61
CA LEU A 19 -10.26 7.23 8.05
C LEU A 19 -11.40 8.23 7.83
N ALA A 20 -11.42 9.35 8.56
CA ALA A 20 -12.37 10.45 8.32
C ALA A 20 -12.31 10.98 6.88
N LEU A 21 -11.17 10.89 6.20
CA LEU A 21 -11.00 11.25 4.78
C LEU A 21 -11.84 10.35 3.85
N PHE A 22 -12.10 9.12 4.28
CA PHE A 22 -12.79 8.08 3.51
C PHE A 22 -14.30 8.02 3.77
N GLU A 23 -14.81 8.82 4.72
CA GLU A 23 -16.26 8.98 4.94
C GLU A 23 -16.95 9.76 3.81
N GLN A 24 -16.20 10.61 3.11
CA GLN A 24 -16.70 11.33 1.94
C GLN A 24 -16.95 10.35 0.79
N LYS A 25 -18.21 10.27 0.35
CA LYS A 25 -18.61 9.41 -0.77
C LYS A 25 -17.94 9.90 -2.06
N GLY A 26 -17.01 9.12 -2.60
CA GLY A 26 -16.60 9.22 -4.01
C GLY A 26 -17.78 8.91 -4.94
N GLU A 27 -17.64 9.25 -6.22
CA GLU A 27 -18.67 8.95 -7.23
C GLU A 27 -18.76 7.43 -7.48
N GLU A 28 -19.97 6.88 -7.54
CA GLU A 28 -20.24 5.43 -7.70
C GLU A 28 -20.03 4.90 -9.14
N SER A 29 -19.37 5.62 -10.05
CA SER A 29 -19.43 5.30 -11.48
C SER A 29 -18.09 5.02 -12.16
N GLY A 30 -17.76 3.72 -12.26
CA GLY A 30 -16.98 3.13 -13.37
C GLY A 30 -15.50 3.51 -13.50
N GLY A 31 -14.90 4.18 -12.52
CA GLY A 31 -13.47 4.51 -12.49
C GLY A 31 -12.63 3.47 -11.76
N GLU A 32 -11.30 3.64 -11.82
CA GLU A 32 -10.33 2.88 -11.01
C GLU A 32 -10.76 2.90 -9.53
N THR A 33 -10.90 1.71 -8.93
CA THR A 33 -11.29 1.56 -7.53
C THR A 33 -10.10 1.77 -6.59
N ILE A 34 -10.35 1.90 -5.28
CA ILE A 34 -9.27 1.89 -4.28
C ILE A 34 -8.47 0.58 -4.38
N GLU A 35 -9.15 -0.56 -4.57
CA GLU A 35 -8.49 -1.86 -4.81
C GLU A 35 -7.52 -1.79 -6.00
N ASP A 36 -8.00 -1.34 -7.16
CA ASP A 36 -7.19 -1.26 -8.38
C ASP A 36 -5.97 -0.35 -8.15
N MET A 37 -6.22 0.84 -7.58
CA MET A 37 -5.19 1.83 -7.31
C MET A 37 -4.11 1.31 -6.35
N VAL A 38 -4.50 0.67 -5.25
CA VAL A 38 -3.58 0.13 -4.25
C VAL A 38 -2.80 -1.03 -4.85
N SER A 39 -3.48 -1.99 -5.49
CA SER A 39 -2.84 -3.16 -6.10
C SER A 39 -1.83 -2.76 -7.17
N ASN A 40 -2.19 -1.83 -8.05
CA ASN A 40 -1.31 -1.33 -9.11
C ASN A 40 -0.06 -0.64 -8.54
N GLN A 41 -0.24 0.22 -7.52
CA GLN A 41 0.90 0.93 -6.92
C GLN A 41 1.80 0.02 -6.11
N VAL A 42 1.25 -0.92 -5.33
CA VAL A 42 2.04 -1.91 -4.58
C VAL A 42 2.83 -2.79 -5.54
N ALA A 43 2.21 -3.27 -6.63
CA ALA A 43 2.91 -4.03 -7.68
C ALA A 43 4.00 -3.20 -8.36
N GLY A 44 3.73 -1.93 -8.69
CA GLY A 44 4.70 -1.01 -9.26
C GLY A 44 5.90 -0.77 -8.34
N ASN A 45 5.65 -0.61 -7.03
CA ASN A 45 6.69 -0.46 -6.02
C ASN A 45 7.52 -1.74 -5.88
N LEU A 46 6.90 -2.92 -5.89
CA LEU A 46 7.59 -4.20 -5.86
C LEU A 46 8.56 -4.36 -7.05
N MET A 47 8.10 -3.99 -8.26
CA MET A 47 8.95 -3.99 -9.46
C MET A 47 10.13 -3.02 -9.28
N ALA A 48 9.86 -1.78 -8.85
CA ALA A 48 10.89 -0.78 -8.64
C ALA A 48 11.93 -1.21 -7.59
N ILE A 49 11.50 -1.83 -6.48
CA ILE A 49 12.40 -2.37 -5.45
C ILE A 49 13.31 -3.45 -6.04
N CYS A 50 12.76 -4.38 -6.83
CA CYS A 50 13.55 -5.45 -7.45
C CYS A 50 14.55 -4.91 -8.49
N GLU A 51 14.17 -3.90 -9.26
CA GLU A 51 15.05 -3.25 -10.25
C GLU A 51 16.18 -2.45 -9.58
N GLN A 52 15.87 -1.76 -8.49
CA GLN A 52 16.83 -0.96 -7.72
C GLN A 52 17.85 -1.86 -6.98
N ASN A 53 17.48 -3.09 -6.66
CA ASN A 53 18.28 -4.01 -5.87
C ASN A 53 18.56 -5.33 -6.63
N PRO A 54 19.34 -5.30 -7.73
CA PRO A 54 19.57 -6.48 -8.58
C PRO A 54 20.34 -7.60 -7.88
N HIS A 55 21.02 -7.29 -6.78
CA HIS A 55 21.83 -8.21 -5.99
C HIS A 55 21.00 -9.10 -5.04
N ILE A 56 19.70 -8.82 -4.87
CA ILE A 56 18.80 -9.62 -4.03
C ILE A 56 18.53 -10.97 -4.71
N ASP A 57 18.72 -12.05 -3.94
CA ASP A 57 18.47 -13.41 -4.40
C ASP A 57 16.98 -13.73 -4.57
N ALA A 58 16.68 -14.84 -5.26
CA ALA A 58 15.29 -15.23 -5.53
C ALA A 58 14.48 -15.52 -4.26
N LYS A 59 15.13 -15.95 -3.16
CA LYS A 59 14.46 -16.24 -1.90
C LYS A 59 13.96 -14.96 -1.25
N MET A 60 14.80 -13.94 -1.18
CA MET A 60 14.43 -12.65 -0.62
C MET A 60 13.40 -11.94 -1.51
N ARG A 61 13.49 -12.04 -2.84
CA ARG A 61 12.43 -11.53 -3.74
C ARG A 61 11.07 -12.15 -3.44
N PHE A 62 11.02 -13.46 -3.17
CA PHE A 62 9.78 -14.14 -2.79
C PHE A 62 9.24 -13.64 -1.44
N VAL A 63 10.11 -13.40 -0.46
CA VAL A 63 9.70 -12.80 0.83
C VAL A 63 9.12 -11.40 0.63
N ILE A 64 9.77 -10.54 -0.16
CA ILE A 64 9.26 -9.19 -0.45
C ILE A 64 7.88 -9.27 -1.13
N MET A 65 7.69 -10.20 -2.07
CA MET A 65 6.39 -10.41 -2.71
C MET A 65 5.31 -10.82 -1.70
N GLN A 66 5.62 -11.76 -0.80
CA GLN A 66 4.69 -12.19 0.25
C GLN A 66 4.33 -11.04 1.21
N GLU A 67 5.29 -10.19 1.55
CA GLU A 67 5.05 -9.02 2.40
C GLU A 67 4.20 -7.98 1.65
N ALA A 68 4.40 -7.80 0.35
CA ALA A 68 3.57 -6.92 -0.47
C ALA A 68 2.11 -7.41 -0.54
N ASP A 69 1.90 -8.73 -0.66
CA ASP A 69 0.55 -9.33 -0.60
C ASP A 69 -0.11 -9.10 0.78
N ALA A 70 0.65 -9.25 1.87
CA ALA A 70 0.17 -8.98 3.22
C ALA A 70 -0.22 -7.50 3.40
N VAL A 71 0.57 -6.57 2.84
CA VAL A 71 0.23 -5.14 2.84
C VAL A 71 -1.12 -4.89 2.17
N VAL A 72 -1.38 -5.48 1.01
CA VAL A 72 -2.66 -5.30 0.31
C VAL A 72 -3.82 -5.83 1.15
N ALA A 73 -3.65 -7.00 1.78
CA ALA A 73 -4.67 -7.59 2.65
C ALA A 73 -4.98 -6.71 3.87
N ASP A 74 -3.97 -6.15 4.53
CA ASP A 74 -4.17 -5.27 5.68
C ASP A 74 -4.88 -3.96 5.27
N LEU A 75 -4.55 -3.40 4.10
CA LEU A 75 -5.24 -2.22 3.57
C LEU A 75 -6.67 -2.51 3.16
N GLU A 76 -6.95 -3.67 2.58
CA GLU A 76 -8.31 -4.13 2.32
C GLU A 76 -9.11 -4.25 3.62
N GLU A 77 -8.52 -4.79 4.69
CA GLU A 77 -9.19 -4.91 5.98
C GLU A 77 -9.59 -3.54 6.54
N VAL A 78 -8.62 -2.61 6.62
CA VAL A 78 -8.83 -1.27 7.18
C VAL A 78 -9.80 -0.44 6.31
N LEU A 79 -9.73 -0.57 4.99
CA LEU A 79 -10.54 0.21 4.04
C LEU A 79 -11.74 -0.57 3.49
N SER A 80 -12.10 -1.70 4.10
CA SER A 80 -13.12 -2.64 3.59
C SER A 80 -14.45 -1.98 3.21
N ALA A 81 -14.88 -0.96 3.95
CA ALA A 81 -16.13 -0.23 3.69
C ALA A 81 -16.12 0.61 2.40
N VAL A 82 -14.92 0.93 1.87
CA VAL A 82 -14.71 1.79 0.70
C VAL A 82 -13.83 1.16 -0.38
N TRP A 83 -13.28 -0.04 -0.14
CA TRP A 83 -12.30 -0.72 -1.01
C TRP A 83 -12.71 -0.77 -2.50
N GLN A 84 -13.99 -1.05 -2.75
CA GLN A 84 -14.58 -1.16 -4.09
C GLN A 84 -15.09 0.17 -4.66
N ARG A 85 -14.82 1.31 -4.00
CA ARG A 85 -15.27 2.63 -4.47
C ARG A 85 -14.17 3.32 -5.24
N THR A 86 -14.56 4.19 -6.17
CA THR A 86 -13.64 5.12 -6.80
C THR A 86 -13.21 6.18 -5.78
N PRO A 87 -11.90 6.38 -5.53
CA PRO A 87 -11.43 7.36 -4.56
C PRO A 87 -11.73 8.79 -5.02
N THR A 88 -11.91 9.72 -4.08
CA THR A 88 -11.87 11.16 -4.35
C THR A 88 -10.43 11.62 -4.63
N VAL A 89 -10.24 12.86 -5.11
CA VAL A 89 -8.89 13.41 -5.33
C VAL A 89 -8.05 13.40 -4.04
N PRO A 90 -8.55 13.88 -2.88
CA PRO A 90 -7.79 13.82 -1.63
C PRO A 90 -7.46 12.39 -1.18
N GLN A 91 -8.39 11.44 -1.37
CA GLN A 91 -8.15 10.03 -1.03
C GLN A 91 -7.05 9.43 -1.93
N ARG A 92 -7.01 9.77 -3.22
CA ARG A 92 -5.93 9.34 -4.13
C ARG A 92 -4.57 9.87 -3.69
N GLU A 93 -4.49 11.18 -3.42
CA GLU A 93 -3.25 11.82 -2.99
C GLU A 93 -2.72 11.17 -1.71
N PHE A 94 -3.61 11.01 -0.72
CA PHE A 94 -3.27 10.33 0.53
C PHE A 94 -2.78 8.89 0.30
N LEU A 95 -3.52 8.06 -0.45
CA LEU A 95 -3.15 6.67 -0.70
C LEU A 95 -1.80 6.56 -1.42
N SER A 96 -1.54 7.44 -2.40
CA SER A 96 -0.26 7.48 -3.11
C SER A 96 0.90 7.81 -2.18
N GLU A 97 0.76 8.83 -1.35
CA GLU A 97 1.78 9.18 -0.36
C GLU A 97 1.99 8.06 0.66
N PHE A 98 0.89 7.48 1.14
CA PHE A 98 0.88 6.38 2.09
C PHE A 98 1.62 5.13 1.56
N ILE A 99 1.32 4.71 0.33
CA ILE A 99 1.97 3.56 -0.31
C ILE A 99 3.46 3.85 -0.58
N ASN A 100 3.83 5.10 -0.86
CA ASN A 100 5.24 5.49 -0.97
C ASN A 100 5.98 5.39 0.38
N LEU A 101 5.32 5.70 1.51
CA LEU A 101 5.90 5.47 2.84
C LEU A 101 6.15 3.97 3.09
N ILE A 102 5.23 3.09 2.66
CA ILE A 102 5.45 1.65 2.74
C ILE A 102 6.65 1.22 1.89
N LYS A 103 6.78 1.72 0.66
CA LYS A 103 7.98 1.46 -0.18
C LYS A 103 9.27 1.85 0.54
N ASN A 104 9.28 3.00 1.22
CA ASN A 104 10.45 3.43 1.97
C ASN A 104 10.81 2.47 3.11
N LEU A 105 9.83 1.82 3.75
CA LEU A 105 10.09 0.77 4.73
C LEU A 105 10.76 -0.44 4.06
N PHE A 106 10.25 -0.91 2.93
CA PHE A 106 10.90 -1.98 2.16
C PHE A 106 12.34 -1.61 1.78
N ASP A 107 12.55 -0.44 1.20
CA ASP A 107 13.89 0.03 0.82
C ASP A 107 14.83 0.09 2.03
N SER A 108 14.33 0.45 3.22
CA SER A 108 15.14 0.48 4.44
C SER A 108 15.60 -0.89 4.91
N THR A 109 14.80 -1.95 4.67
CA THR A 109 15.17 -3.33 5.05
C THR A 109 16.22 -3.95 4.14
N LEU A 110 16.45 -3.35 2.96
CA LEU A 110 17.35 -3.86 1.92
C LEU A 110 18.70 -3.11 1.88
N ARG A 111 18.91 -2.13 2.76
CA ARG A 111 20.16 -1.39 2.91
C ARG A 111 21.19 -2.11 3.78
#